data_AF-A0A157ZBG7-F1
#
_entry.id   AF-A0A157ZBG7-F1
#
_cell.length_a   1.000
_cell.length_b   1.000
_cell.length_c   1.000
_cell.angle_alpha   90.00
_cell.angle_beta   90.00
_cell.angle_gamma   90.00
#
_symmetry.space_group_name_H-M   'P 1'
#
loop_
_entity.id
_entity.type
_entity.pdbx_description
1 polymer ?
#
loop_
_entity_poly.entity_id
_entity_poly.type
_entity_poly.pdbx_seq_one_letter_code
_entity_poly.pdbx_strand_id
1 'polypeptide(L)'
;MPATITINGVTYSGESVSVRGGRVIVDGKDVTPETASRITLEVHGDLQSFQADRCDTVAVHGNVGSVSTVSGSVTCGDIGGSVSTVSGSVNCRDVGGKVSTTSGSINQR
;
A
#
# COMPACT_ATOMS: atom_id res chain seq x y z
N MET A 1 -7.91 12.92 -9.87
CA MET A 1 -9.08 12.03 -9.72
C MET A 1 -8.72 11.06 -8.60
N PRO A 2 -9.65 10.74 -7.69
CA PRO A 2 -9.35 9.80 -6.61
C PRO A 2 -9.00 8.43 -7.19
N ALA A 3 -8.08 7.72 -6.56
CA ALA A 3 -7.72 6.37 -6.96
C ALA A 3 -8.85 5.39 -6.60
N THR A 4 -8.96 4.33 -7.39
CA THR A 4 -9.90 3.24 -7.17
C THR A 4 -9.20 2.16 -6.36
N ILE A 5 -9.64 1.94 -5.12
CA ILE A 5 -9.01 1.07 -4.14
C ILE A 5 -9.93 -0.12 -3.89
N THR A 6 -9.52 -1.30 -4.34
CA THR A 6 -10.26 -2.55 -4.14
C THR A 6 -9.62 -3.35 -3.01
N ILE A 7 -10.38 -3.56 -1.94
CA ILE A 7 -9.96 -4.29 -0.74
C ILE A 7 -10.82 -5.54 -0.63
N ASN A 8 -10.21 -6.72 -0.76
CA ASN A 8 -10.91 -8.01 -0.71
C ASN A 8 -12.17 -8.09 -1.60
N GLY A 9 -12.10 -7.50 -2.79
CA GLY A 9 -13.21 -7.46 -3.77
C GLY A 9 -14.21 -6.33 -3.57
N VAL A 10 -14.10 -5.53 -2.51
CA VAL A 10 -14.93 -4.33 -2.32
C VAL A 10 -14.17 -3.10 -2.79
N THR A 11 -14.78 -2.35 -3.70
CA THR A 11 -14.18 -1.16 -4.29
C THR A 11 -14.55 0.11 -3.52
N TYR A 12 -13.54 0.93 -3.28
CA TYR A 12 -13.61 2.23 -2.62
C TYR A 12 -12.91 3.27 -3.51
N SER A 13 -13.23 4.53 -3.31
CA SER A 13 -12.58 5.65 -3.99
C SER A 13 -11.89 6.53 -2.95
N GLY A 14 -10.61 6.83 -3.15
CA GLY A 14 -9.86 7.66 -2.23
C GLY A 14 -8.42 7.91 -2.64
N GLU A 15 -7.70 8.68 -1.84
CA GLU A 15 -6.30 9.06 -2.11
C GLU A 15 -5.32 8.59 -1.04
N SER A 16 -5.83 8.23 0.14
CA SER A 16 -5.04 7.76 1.28
C SER A 16 -5.60 6.48 1.88
N VAL A 17 -4.70 5.53 2.16
CA VAL A 17 -5.05 4.22 2.71
C VAL A 17 -4.16 3.92 3.92
N SER A 18 -4.79 3.52 5.01
CA SER A 18 -4.13 3.13 6.25
C SER A 18 -4.67 1.81 6.78
N VAL A 19 -3.81 0.79 6.88
CA VAL A 19 -4.13 -0.51 7.48
C VAL A 19 -3.43 -0.62 8.83
N ARG A 20 -4.19 -0.54 9.93
CA ARG A 20 -3.63 -0.59 11.29
C ARG A 20 -4.41 -1.52 12.20
N GLY A 21 -3.71 -2.42 12.89
CA GLY A 21 -4.34 -3.33 13.86
C GLY A 21 -5.46 -4.21 13.28
N GLY A 22 -5.36 -4.60 12.01
CA GLY A 22 -6.40 -5.37 11.32
C GLY A 22 -7.56 -4.54 10.77
N ARG A 23 -7.53 -3.21 10.96
CA ARG A 23 -8.52 -2.29 10.40
C ARG A 23 -8.01 -1.63 9.13
N VAL A 24 -8.90 -1.44 8.16
CA VAL A 24 -8.59 -0.75 6.90
C VAL A 24 -9.34 0.57 6.89
N ILE A 25 -8.61 1.67 6.73
CA ILE A 25 -9.12 3.02 6.78
C ILE A 25 -8.79 3.69 5.44
N VAL A 26 -9.81 4.13 4.71
CA VAL A 26 -9.68 4.85 3.44
C VAL A 26 -10.18 6.26 3.63
N ASP A 27 -9.32 7.26 3.42
CA ASP A 27 -9.59 8.70 3.67
C ASP A 27 -10.24 8.98 5.04
N GLY A 28 -9.78 8.28 6.07
CA GLY A 28 -10.30 8.41 7.45
C GLY A 28 -11.59 7.61 7.73
N LYS A 29 -12.16 6.94 6.73
CA LYS A 29 -13.34 6.07 6.90
C LYS A 29 -12.91 4.62 7.14
N ASP A 30 -13.39 4.04 8.24
CA ASP A 30 -13.20 2.62 8.52
C ASP A 30 -14.01 1.77 7.54
N VAL A 31 -13.30 0.94 6.77
CA VAL A 31 -13.82 0.03 5.75
C VAL A 31 -13.33 -1.40 6.01
N THR A 32 -13.05 -1.72 7.28
CA THR A 32 -12.49 -2.99 7.69
C THR A 32 -13.36 -4.16 7.23
N PRO A 33 -12.81 -5.12 6.46
CA PRO A 33 -13.54 -6.31 6.06
C PRO A 33 -13.75 -7.25 7.26
N GLU A 34 -15.00 -7.61 7.57
CA GLU A 34 -15.36 -8.43 8.74
C GLU A 34 -14.76 -9.85 8.73
N THR A 35 -14.38 -10.38 7.57
CA THR A 35 -14.06 -11.81 7.40
C THR A 35 -12.66 -12.10 6.89
N ALA A 36 -11.83 -11.07 6.69
CA ALA A 36 -10.61 -11.25 5.93
C ALA A 36 -9.43 -11.62 6.83
N SER A 37 -9.08 -12.91 6.85
CA SER A 37 -7.83 -13.40 7.44
C SER A 37 -6.59 -12.92 6.70
N ARG A 38 -6.76 -12.49 5.44
CA ARG A 38 -5.72 -11.95 4.56
C ARG A 38 -6.20 -10.64 3.95
N ILE A 39 -5.32 -9.66 3.87
CA ILE A 39 -5.65 -8.35 3.29
C ILE A 39 -5.02 -8.28 1.90
N THR A 40 -5.85 -8.45 0.88
CA THR A 40 -5.48 -8.22 -0.52
C THR A 40 -6.02 -6.86 -0.95
N LEU A 41 -5.11 -5.99 -1.40
CA LEU A 41 -5.41 -4.61 -1.75
C LEU A 41 -4.91 -4.32 -3.16
N GLU A 42 -5.78 -3.81 -4.01
CA GLU A 42 -5.49 -3.46 -5.39
C GLU A 42 -5.92 -2.02 -5.66
N VAL A 43 -4.99 -1.16 -6.06
CA VAL A 43 -5.26 0.26 -6.32
C VAL A 43 -5.00 0.58 -7.78
N HIS A 44 -5.95 1.25 -8.41
CA HIS A 44 -5.86 1.79 -9.77
C HIS A 44 -5.88 3.32 -9.71
N GLY A 45 -4.79 3.94 -10.10
CA GLY A 45 -4.58 5.40 -9.98
C GLY A 45 -3.56 5.80 -8.92
N ASP A 46 -3.42 7.10 -8.72
CA ASP A 46 -2.37 7.68 -7.88
C ASP A 46 -2.80 7.79 -6.41
N LEU A 47 -1.95 7.32 -5.49
CA LEU A 47 -2.13 7.50 -4.05
C LEU A 47 -1.17 8.54 -3.51
N GLN A 48 -1.63 9.35 -2.58
CA GLN A 48 -0.76 10.28 -1.86
C GLN A 48 0.06 9.56 -0.78
N SER A 49 -0.60 8.68 -0.02
CA SER A 49 0.04 7.93 1.06
C SER A 49 -0.56 6.55 1.23
N PHE A 50 0.31 5.56 1.41
CA PHE A 50 -0.05 4.19 1.68
C PHE A 50 0.66 3.71 2.95
N GLN A 51 -0.11 3.33 3.95
CA GLN A 51 0.42 2.81 5.21
C GLN A 51 -0.22 1.48 5.57
N ALA A 52 0.57 0.46 5.89
CA ALA A 52 0.06 -0.85 6.27
C ALA A 52 0.93 -1.57 7.30
N ASP A 53 0.37 -1.84 8.48
CA ASP A 53 1.05 -2.61 9.53
C ASP A 53 1.15 -4.10 9.14
N ARG A 54 0.08 -4.65 8.56
CA ARG A 54 0.04 -6.05 8.11
C ARG A 54 -0.80 -6.17 6.85
N CYS A 55 -0.18 -6.61 5.77
CA CYS A 55 -0.84 -6.88 4.49
C CYS A 55 -0.26 -8.16 3.88
N ASP A 56 -1.08 -8.90 3.12
CA ASP A 56 -0.59 -10.08 2.41
C ASP A 56 -0.04 -9.68 1.05
N THR A 57 -0.87 -9.00 0.26
CA THR A 57 -0.52 -8.57 -1.09
C THR A 57 -1.14 -7.22 -1.37
N VAL A 58 -0.30 -6.29 -1.77
CA VAL A 58 -0.70 -4.94 -2.19
C VAL A 58 -0.22 -4.75 -3.63
N ALA A 59 -1.13 -4.40 -4.54
CA ALA A 59 -0.83 -4.07 -5.92
C ALA A 59 -1.30 -2.64 -6.20
N VAL A 60 -0.40 -1.74 -6.60
CA VAL A 60 -0.74 -0.36 -6.96
C VAL A 60 -0.36 -0.10 -8.41
N HIS A 61 -1.38 -0.01 -9.26
CA HIS A 61 -1.32 0.34 -10.67
C HIS A 61 -1.37 1.86 -10.84
N GLY A 62 -0.37 2.56 -10.30
CA GLY A 62 -0.26 4.01 -10.36
C GLY A 62 0.90 4.52 -9.51
N ASN A 63 0.96 5.84 -9.35
CA ASN A 63 2.03 6.47 -8.57
C ASN A 63 1.68 6.48 -7.09
N VAL A 64 2.66 6.27 -6.22
CA VAL A 64 2.47 6.44 -4.77
C VAL A 64 3.39 7.52 -4.24
N GLY A 65 2.83 8.51 -3.53
CA GLY A 65 3.62 9.57 -2.91
C GLY A 65 4.51 9.04 -1.78
N SER A 66 3.99 8.19 -0.91
CA SER A 66 4.77 7.56 0.16
C SER A 66 4.25 6.18 0.52
N VAL A 67 5.15 5.23 0.69
CA VAL A 67 4.83 3.84 1.05
C VAL A 67 5.45 3.53 2.40
N SER A 68 4.64 3.07 3.34
CA SER A 68 5.10 2.66 4.65
C SER A 68 4.46 1.33 5.04
N THR A 69 5.25 0.26 5.11
CA THR A 69 4.73 -1.04 5.52
C THR A 69 5.55 -1.69 6.61
N VAL A 70 4.89 -2.32 7.57
CA VAL A 70 5.60 -3.10 8.60
C VAL A 70 5.75 -4.53 8.14
N SER A 71 4.69 -5.15 7.59
CA SER A 71 4.77 -6.50 7.06
C SER A 71 3.90 -6.74 5.82
N GLY A 72 4.46 -7.46 4.85
CA GLY A 72 3.76 -7.86 3.63
C GLY A 72 4.57 -7.75 2.34
N SER A 73 3.95 -8.14 1.23
CA SER A 73 4.47 -7.92 -0.12
C SER A 73 3.72 -6.77 -0.79
N VAL A 74 4.47 -5.74 -1.19
CA VAL A 74 3.94 -4.57 -1.90
C VAL A 74 4.48 -4.59 -3.32
N THR A 75 3.61 -4.37 -4.29
CA THR A 75 3.95 -4.13 -5.68
C THR A 75 3.31 -2.80 -6.08
N CYS A 76 4.11 -1.85 -6.55
CA CYS A 76 3.64 -0.56 -7.00
C CYS A 76 4.35 -0.15 -8.29
N GLY A 77 3.79 0.83 -8.99
CA GLY A 77 4.43 1.46 -10.14
C GLY A 77 5.57 2.38 -9.70
N ASP A 78 5.48 3.65 -10.05
CA ASP A 78 6.46 4.64 -9.64
C ASP A 78 6.11 5.20 -8.26
N ILE A 79 7.13 5.44 -7.44
CA ILE A 79 6.96 6.01 -6.10
C ILE A 79 7.57 7.40 -6.13
N GLY A 80 6.73 8.43 -6.14
CA GLY A 80 7.18 9.83 -6.21
C GLY A 80 7.93 10.30 -4.96
N GLY A 81 7.74 9.64 -3.82
CA GLY A 81 8.44 9.97 -2.57
C GLY A 81 9.11 8.75 -1.95
N SER A 82 9.03 8.63 -0.62
CA SER A 82 9.89 7.71 0.15
C SER A 82 9.20 6.38 0.46
N VAL A 83 9.99 5.31 0.49
CA VAL A 83 9.57 3.95 0.87
C VAL A 83 10.17 3.62 2.22
N SER A 84 9.36 3.18 3.17
CA SER A 84 9.81 2.68 4.47
C SER A 84 9.19 1.32 4.76
N THR A 85 10.01 0.26 4.74
CA THR A 85 9.56 -1.10 5.07
C THR A 85 10.31 -1.66 6.27
N VAL A 86 9.60 -2.26 7.22
CA VAL A 86 10.26 -2.94 8.36
C VAL A 86 10.55 -4.39 8.02
N SER A 87 9.53 -5.17 7.65
CA SER A 87 9.63 -6.62 7.47
C SER A 87 8.84 -7.11 6.24
N GLY A 88 9.38 -6.96 5.03
CA GLY A 88 8.60 -7.25 3.82
C GLY A 88 9.37 -7.08 2.51
N SER A 89 8.71 -7.39 1.40
CA SER A 89 9.27 -7.17 0.06
C SER A 89 8.50 -6.07 -0.65
N VAL A 90 9.22 -5.09 -1.21
CA VAL A 90 8.62 -4.01 -2.01
C VAL A 90 9.15 -4.12 -3.43
N ASN A 91 8.25 -4.32 -4.38
CA ASN A 91 8.55 -4.33 -5.81
C ASN A 91 8.01 -3.02 -6.39
N CYS A 92 8.90 -2.17 -6.87
CA CYS A 92 8.53 -0.91 -7.50
C CYS A 92 9.25 -0.73 -8.83
N ARG A 93 8.74 0.15 -9.68
CA ARG A 93 9.40 0.48 -10.95
C ARG A 93 10.49 1.52 -10.70
N ASP A 94 10.10 2.71 -10.27
CA ASP A 94 11.01 3.78 -9.88
C ASP A 94 10.71 4.32 -8.48
N VAL A 95 11.71 4.88 -7.79
CA VAL A 95 11.55 5.56 -6.49
C VAL A 95 12.27 6.89 -6.53
N GLY A 96 11.50 7.97 -6.60
CA GLY A 96 12.02 9.34 -6.59
C GLY A 96 12.51 9.81 -5.22
N GLY A 97 12.05 9.19 -4.12
CA GLY A 97 12.47 9.54 -2.77
C GLY A 97 13.45 8.55 -2.13
N LYS A 98 13.51 8.56 -0.80
CA LYS A 98 14.43 7.69 -0.04
C LYS A 98 13.81 6.32 0.18
N VAL A 99 14.61 5.28 0.01
CA VAL A 99 14.23 3.91 0.35
C VAL A 99 14.91 3.52 1.66
N SER A 100 14.11 3.18 2.66
CA SER A 100 14.55 2.67 3.96
C SER A 100 13.94 1.30 4.18
N THR A 101 14.77 0.29 4.45
CA THR A 101 14.29 -1.03 4.85
C THR A 101 15.12 -1.62 5.97
N THR A 102 14.46 -2.16 6.99
CA THR A 102 15.13 -2.81 8.13
C THR A 102 15.40 -4.29 7.85
N SER A 103 14.36 -5.06 7.52
CA SER A 103 14.40 -6.50 7.29
C SER A 103 13.55 -6.86 6.08
N GLY A 104 14.06 -6.63 4.88
CA GLY A 104 13.27 -6.82 3.67
C GLY A 104 14.09 -6.68 2.41
N SER A 105 13.43 -6.84 1.27
CA SER A 105 14.06 -6.64 -0.04
C SER A 105 13.24 -5.65 -0.85
N ILE A 106 13.92 -4.65 -1.41
CA ILE A 106 13.31 -3.77 -2.41
C ILE A 106 13.83 -4.19 -3.77
N ASN A 107 12.94 -4.61 -4.66
CA ASN A 107 13.27 -4.89 -6.05
C ASN A 107 12.75 -3.74 -6.91
N GLN A 108 13.68 -3.05 -7.55
CA GLN A 108 13.40 -2.08 -8.61
C GLN A 108 13.46 -2.83 -9.94
N ARG A 109 12.42 -2.72 -10.78
CA ARG A 109 12.34 -3.42 -12.09
C ARG A 109 12.20 -2.45 -13.26
#